data_AF-A0A9E2UPT8-F1
#
_entry.id   AF-A0A9E2UPT8-F1
#
_cell.length_a   1.000
_cell.length_b   1.000
_cell.length_c   1.000
_cell.angle_alpha   90.00
_cell.angle_beta   90.00
_cell.angle_gamma   90.00
#
_symmetry.space_group_name_H-M   'P 1'
#
loop_
_entity.id
_entity.type
_entity.pdbx_description
1 polymer ?
#
loop_
_entity_poly.entity_id
_entity_poly.type
_entity_poly.pdbx_seq_one_letter_code
_entity_poly.pdbx_strand_id
1 'polypeptide(L)'
;IDVLRKDNPPGGIWEVKDPVSRGYIQIFSIKNSAEQAAAVVSEIKRLKKISPETDEAHIAVFARNGLNFPQLSMVRTALEKNEIAFSYALDRESSFPISRIREVVNFLATLAQINNELRKASTLIDLYKIQTGSLLNHWGKEILRLLEAWKEETGDSEVFVQAVIAFIYESLADQKREQRFGHGVYLSTVHGGKGLEFSHVFVLDGGWRSYQNQMEVEEERRLYYVAMTRAKDTLTLFKCADTKNPHAPMIWADCLVERKITVSADECELYQFCHTAILGMKHLFLDFAGKFPEKAKIHDSLKKLCCGEKLHLKEASGNLRLFSFDGVAVAQLSKDAAKDWRDKVHTIEKITVLGLVTRKAADVQPEYKANVRCSQWEIPIVEISYRSTCLKEHLHD
;
A
#
# COMPACT_ATOMS: atom_id res chain seq x y z
N ILE A 1 -3.82 -0.13 -31.09
CA ILE A 1 -4.32 -1.52 -31.10
C ILE A 1 -3.14 -2.38 -31.51
N ASP A 2 -2.78 -3.37 -30.69
CA ASP A 2 -1.64 -4.24 -30.94
C ASP A 2 -1.90 -5.09 -32.20
N VAL A 3 -1.08 -4.87 -33.24
CA VAL A 3 -1.24 -5.52 -34.56
C VAL A 3 -1.06 -7.03 -34.45
N LEU A 4 -0.29 -7.50 -33.46
CA LEU A 4 -0.03 -8.92 -33.22
C LEU A 4 -1.24 -9.69 -32.68
N ARG A 5 -2.30 -8.98 -32.25
CA ARG A 5 -3.51 -9.58 -31.69
C ARG A 5 -4.69 -9.56 -32.65
N LYS A 6 -4.50 -9.12 -33.91
CA LYS A 6 -5.59 -8.96 -34.87
C LYS A 6 -6.31 -10.27 -35.20
N ASP A 7 -5.59 -11.38 -35.20
CA ASP A 7 -6.13 -12.71 -35.50
C ASP A 7 -6.49 -13.52 -34.25
N ASN A 8 -6.27 -12.96 -33.05
CA ASN A 8 -6.70 -13.59 -31.81
C ASN A 8 -8.24 -13.51 -31.68
N PRO A 9 -8.87 -14.50 -31.04
CA PRO A 9 -10.28 -14.40 -30.71
C PRO A 9 -10.51 -13.15 -29.82
N PRO A 10 -11.71 -12.51 -29.87
CA PRO A 10 -11.94 -11.24 -29.17
C PRO A 10 -11.63 -11.28 -27.67
N GLY A 11 -11.81 -12.43 -27.02
CA GLY A 11 -11.44 -12.64 -25.61
C GLY A 11 -10.04 -13.21 -25.36
N GLY A 12 -9.23 -13.36 -26.41
CA GLY A 12 -7.90 -13.97 -26.35
C GLY A 12 -7.92 -15.38 -25.74
N ILE A 13 -6.89 -15.69 -24.95
CA ILE A 13 -6.77 -16.99 -24.24
C ILE A 13 -7.93 -17.20 -23.25
N TRP A 14 -8.51 -16.12 -22.74
CA TRP A 14 -9.60 -16.16 -21.76
C TRP A 14 -10.95 -16.53 -22.38
N GLU A 15 -11.08 -16.48 -23.70
CA GLU A 15 -12.29 -16.94 -24.40
C GLU A 15 -12.56 -18.44 -24.18
N VAL A 16 -11.49 -19.23 -24.05
CA VAL A 16 -11.58 -20.67 -23.77
C VAL A 16 -11.44 -20.97 -22.28
N LYS A 17 -10.54 -20.26 -21.57
CA LYS A 17 -10.29 -20.51 -20.14
C LYS A 17 -11.47 -20.13 -19.25
N ASP A 18 -12.21 -19.07 -19.57
CA ASP A 18 -13.29 -18.56 -18.73
C ASP A 18 -14.65 -18.69 -19.43
N PRO A 19 -15.47 -19.69 -19.08
CA PRO A 19 -16.78 -19.87 -19.71
C PRO A 19 -17.79 -18.79 -19.32
N VAL A 20 -17.52 -17.99 -18.28
CA VAL A 20 -18.43 -16.96 -17.79
C VAL A 20 -18.20 -15.64 -18.51
N SER A 21 -16.96 -15.13 -18.51
CA SER A 21 -16.64 -13.85 -19.15
C SER A 21 -16.18 -14.01 -20.60
N ARG A 22 -15.61 -15.17 -20.95
CA ARG A 22 -14.94 -15.43 -22.22
C ARG A 22 -13.89 -14.37 -22.56
N GLY A 23 -13.26 -13.74 -21.56
CA GLY A 23 -12.30 -12.65 -21.78
C GLY A 23 -12.91 -11.33 -22.25
N TYR A 24 -14.24 -11.23 -22.31
CA TYR A 24 -14.94 -10.01 -22.68
C TYR A 24 -14.92 -9.00 -21.52
N ILE A 25 -15.18 -7.73 -21.84
CA ILE A 25 -15.24 -6.68 -20.83
C ILE A 25 -16.40 -6.97 -19.88
N GLN A 26 -16.11 -7.04 -18.59
CA GLN A 26 -17.11 -7.33 -17.57
C GLN A 26 -17.60 -6.04 -16.93
N ILE A 27 -18.91 -5.86 -16.79
CA ILE A 27 -19.49 -4.76 -16.01
C ILE A 27 -20.32 -5.32 -14.88
N PHE A 28 -19.88 -5.09 -13.64
CA PHE A 28 -20.64 -5.45 -12.45
C PHE A 28 -21.60 -4.33 -12.05
N SER A 29 -22.89 -4.66 -11.96
CA SER A 29 -23.88 -3.77 -11.34
C SER A 29 -23.91 -4.02 -9.84
N ILE A 30 -23.61 -2.98 -9.05
CA ILE A 30 -23.45 -3.04 -7.59
C ILE A 30 -24.16 -1.88 -6.91
N LYS A 31 -24.52 -2.02 -5.64
CA LYS A 31 -25.31 -1.01 -4.91
C LYS A 31 -24.44 0.14 -4.38
N ASN A 32 -23.26 -0.17 -3.85
CA ASN A 32 -22.40 0.79 -3.17
C ASN A 32 -20.92 0.36 -3.18
N SER A 33 -20.05 1.21 -2.63
CA SER A 33 -18.60 0.97 -2.56
C SER A 33 -18.18 -0.25 -1.72
N ALA A 34 -18.99 -0.68 -0.74
CA ALA A 34 -18.69 -1.86 0.06
C ALA A 34 -18.95 -3.16 -0.72
N GLU A 35 -20.07 -3.22 -1.44
CA GLU A 35 -20.36 -4.31 -2.38
C GLU A 35 -19.34 -4.33 -3.52
N GLN A 36 -18.85 -3.16 -3.97
CA GLN A 36 -17.73 -3.06 -4.91
C GLN A 36 -16.49 -3.79 -4.40
N ALA A 37 -16.09 -3.51 -3.16
CA ALA A 37 -14.91 -4.11 -2.55
C ALA A 37 -15.03 -5.63 -2.42
N ALA A 38 -16.19 -6.11 -1.98
CA ALA A 38 -16.49 -7.54 -1.91
C ALA A 38 -16.47 -8.19 -3.31
N ALA A 39 -17.00 -7.51 -4.32
CA ALA A 39 -17.01 -7.98 -5.70
C ALA A 39 -15.60 -8.12 -6.30
N VAL A 40 -14.71 -7.14 -6.03
CA VAL A 40 -13.29 -7.21 -6.42
C VAL A 40 -12.64 -8.47 -5.85
N VAL A 41 -12.78 -8.70 -4.53
CA VAL A 41 -12.20 -9.88 -3.88
C VAL A 41 -12.76 -11.18 -4.45
N SER A 42 -14.08 -11.27 -4.61
CA SER A 42 -14.72 -12.47 -5.15
C SER A 42 -14.24 -12.78 -6.58
N GLU A 43 -14.07 -11.76 -7.41
CA GLU A 43 -13.61 -11.94 -8.78
C GLU A 43 -12.12 -12.30 -8.83
N ILE A 44 -11.27 -11.70 -7.99
CA ILE A 44 -9.86 -12.11 -7.86
C ILE A 44 -9.76 -13.59 -7.47
N LYS A 45 -10.52 -14.04 -6.47
CA LYS A 45 -10.56 -15.46 -6.06
C LYS A 45 -11.01 -16.36 -7.21
N ARG A 46 -12.00 -15.93 -8.00
CA ARG A 46 -12.47 -16.68 -9.17
C ARG A 46 -11.39 -16.79 -10.25
N LEU A 47 -10.72 -15.68 -10.58
CA LEU A 47 -9.63 -15.66 -11.56
C LEU A 47 -8.48 -16.58 -11.11
N LYS A 48 -8.08 -16.54 -9.84
CA LYS A 48 -7.06 -17.45 -9.29
C LYS A 48 -7.49 -18.92 -9.31
N LYS A 49 -8.80 -19.22 -9.22
CA LYS A 49 -9.30 -20.59 -9.35
C LYS A 49 -9.22 -21.10 -10.80
N ILE A 50 -9.42 -20.22 -11.78
CA ILE A 50 -9.35 -20.54 -13.22
C ILE A 50 -7.90 -20.64 -13.69
N SER A 51 -7.05 -19.76 -13.17
CA SER A 51 -5.63 -19.62 -13.54
C SER A 51 -4.80 -19.53 -12.25
N PRO A 52 -4.51 -20.67 -11.59
CA PRO A 52 -3.71 -20.69 -10.35
C PRO A 52 -2.30 -20.14 -10.51
N GLU A 53 -1.78 -20.14 -11.75
CA GLU A 53 -0.50 -19.56 -12.13
C GLU A 53 -0.47 -18.02 -12.14
N THR A 54 -1.63 -17.36 -12.03
CA THR A 54 -1.72 -15.90 -12.06
C THR A 54 -1.08 -15.30 -10.82
N ASP A 55 0.02 -14.57 -11.01
CA ASP A 55 0.63 -13.74 -9.98
C ASP A 55 -0.28 -12.56 -9.62
N GLU A 56 -0.55 -12.36 -8.33
CA GLU A 56 -1.31 -11.23 -7.80
C GLU A 56 -0.68 -9.89 -8.15
N ALA A 57 0.65 -9.84 -8.34
CA ALA A 57 1.36 -8.63 -8.77
C ALA A 57 0.97 -8.17 -10.19
N HIS A 58 0.37 -9.05 -11.00
CA HIS A 58 -0.18 -8.75 -12.33
C HIS A 58 -1.67 -8.39 -12.30
N ILE A 59 -2.24 -8.16 -11.13
CA ILE A 59 -3.60 -7.67 -10.94
C ILE A 59 -3.53 -6.22 -10.44
N ALA A 60 -4.30 -5.33 -11.05
CA ALA A 60 -4.43 -3.95 -10.59
C ALA A 60 -5.88 -3.55 -10.32
N VAL A 61 -6.08 -2.75 -9.28
CA VAL A 61 -7.35 -2.10 -8.96
C VAL A 61 -7.13 -0.59 -8.99
N PHE A 62 -7.74 0.06 -9.98
CA PHE A 62 -7.67 1.50 -10.16
C PHE A 62 -8.91 2.20 -9.66
N ALA A 63 -8.72 3.31 -8.95
CA ALA A 63 -9.78 4.25 -8.64
C ALA A 63 -9.43 5.67 -9.07
N ARG A 64 -10.42 6.55 -9.04
CA ARG A 64 -10.20 7.96 -9.35
C ARG A 64 -9.38 8.70 -8.28
N ASN A 65 -9.61 8.34 -7.01
CA ASN A 65 -9.01 8.97 -5.85
C ASN A 65 -8.15 7.96 -5.06
N GLY A 66 -7.21 8.47 -4.25
CA GLY A 66 -6.23 7.64 -3.54
C GLY A 66 -6.82 6.83 -2.38
N LEU A 67 -5.94 6.13 -1.64
CA LEU A 67 -6.33 5.23 -0.54
C LEU A 67 -7.12 5.88 0.59
N ASN A 68 -7.06 7.21 0.75
CA ASN A 68 -7.82 7.93 1.76
C ASN A 68 -9.30 8.09 1.41
N PHE A 69 -9.74 7.57 0.26
CA PHE A 69 -11.13 7.62 -0.19
C PHE A 69 -11.82 6.24 -0.06
N PRO A 70 -13.16 6.21 0.12
CA PRO A 70 -13.92 4.98 0.34
C PRO A 70 -13.65 3.87 -0.69
N GLN A 71 -13.49 4.22 -1.97
CA GLN A 71 -13.38 3.25 -3.06
C GLN A 71 -12.15 2.33 -2.90
N LEU A 72 -10.96 2.90 -2.66
CA LEU A 72 -9.74 2.09 -2.47
C LEU A 72 -9.56 1.61 -1.04
N SER A 73 -9.96 2.39 -0.04
CA SER A 73 -9.84 1.98 1.37
C SER A 73 -10.67 0.72 1.65
N MET A 74 -11.90 0.64 1.16
CA MET A 74 -12.74 -0.55 1.35
C MET A 74 -12.17 -1.77 0.62
N VAL A 75 -11.64 -1.59 -0.60
CA VAL A 75 -10.96 -2.68 -1.33
C VAL A 75 -9.74 -3.17 -0.55
N ARG A 76 -8.92 -2.25 -0.01
CA ARG A 76 -7.79 -2.60 0.85
C ARG A 76 -8.24 -3.43 2.05
N THR A 77 -9.25 -2.97 2.78
CA THR A 77 -9.81 -3.70 3.92
C THR A 77 -10.31 -5.08 3.49
N ALA A 78 -11.00 -5.18 2.35
CA ALA A 78 -11.50 -6.45 1.83
C ALA A 78 -10.37 -7.43 1.47
N LEU A 79 -9.30 -6.96 0.83
CA LEU A 79 -8.13 -7.78 0.50
C LEU A 79 -7.42 -8.27 1.76
N GLU A 80 -7.20 -7.39 2.74
CA GLU A 80 -6.58 -7.73 4.02
C GLU A 80 -7.37 -8.80 4.79
N LYS A 81 -8.71 -8.65 4.89
CA LYS A 81 -9.57 -9.63 5.56
C LYS A 81 -9.64 -10.98 4.87
N ASN A 82 -9.29 -11.02 3.59
CA ASN A 82 -9.26 -12.24 2.79
C ASN A 82 -7.84 -12.78 2.58
N GLU A 83 -6.85 -12.21 3.29
CA GLU A 83 -5.44 -12.61 3.24
C GLU A 83 -4.85 -12.58 1.81
N ILE A 84 -5.37 -11.69 0.96
CA ILE A 84 -4.85 -11.46 -0.39
C ILE A 84 -3.77 -10.39 -0.28
N ALA A 85 -2.57 -10.68 -0.79
CA ALA A 85 -1.48 -9.73 -0.74
C ALA A 85 -1.78 -8.55 -1.68
N PHE A 86 -1.48 -7.34 -1.22
CA PHE A 86 -1.66 -6.14 -2.01
C PHE A 86 -0.48 -5.17 -1.86
N SER A 87 -0.31 -4.36 -2.89
CA SER A 87 0.64 -3.26 -2.94
C SER A 87 -0.09 -1.96 -3.26
N TYR A 88 0.42 -0.82 -2.81
CA TYR A 88 -0.26 0.46 -3.01
C TYR A 88 0.68 1.65 -3.03
N ALA A 89 0.24 2.73 -3.68
CA ALA A 89 0.95 3.99 -3.64
C ALA A 89 0.72 4.72 -2.30
N LEU A 90 1.78 4.94 -1.51
CA LEU A 90 1.73 5.84 -0.35
C LEU A 90 1.56 7.28 -0.83
N ASP A 91 0.54 7.97 -0.33
CA ASP A 91 0.40 9.39 -0.60
C ASP A 91 1.57 10.20 0.00
N ARG A 92 1.75 11.44 -0.47
CA ARG A 92 2.86 12.32 -0.04
C ARG A 92 2.81 12.67 1.46
N GLU A 93 1.63 12.64 2.09
CA GLU A 93 1.46 12.96 3.50
C GLU A 93 1.86 11.79 4.41
N SER A 94 1.54 10.57 3.95
CA SER A 94 1.79 9.30 4.64
C SER A 94 3.14 8.67 4.29
N SER A 95 3.91 9.28 3.38
CA SER A 95 5.21 8.78 2.93
C SER A 95 6.29 8.81 4.03
N PHE A 96 7.25 7.90 3.92
CA PHE A 96 8.43 7.80 4.77
C PHE A 96 9.61 7.19 4.00
N PRO A 97 10.86 7.47 4.40
CA PRO A 97 12.05 7.03 3.65
C PRO A 97 12.36 5.54 3.91
N ILE A 98 12.02 4.66 2.96
CA ILE A 98 12.29 3.21 3.05
C ILE A 98 13.77 2.91 3.27
N SER A 99 14.67 3.66 2.62
CA SER A 99 16.13 3.51 2.80
C SER A 99 16.63 3.79 4.22
N ARG A 100 15.79 4.37 5.09
CA ARG A 100 16.08 4.63 6.50
C ARG A 100 15.33 3.71 7.45
N ILE A 101 14.60 2.72 6.96
CA ILE A 101 13.98 1.71 7.80
C ILE A 101 15.08 0.90 8.50
N ARG A 102 14.91 0.61 9.79
CA ARG A 102 15.88 -0.09 10.65
C ARG A 102 16.48 -1.31 9.96
N GLU A 103 15.66 -2.20 9.42
CA GLU A 103 16.08 -3.44 8.77
C GLU A 103 17.00 -3.16 7.58
N VAL A 104 16.65 -2.16 6.76
CA VAL A 104 17.44 -1.73 5.60
C VAL A 104 18.76 -1.09 6.05
N VAL A 105 18.71 -0.19 7.03
CA VAL A 105 19.90 0.49 7.59
C VAL A 105 20.87 -0.53 8.19
N ASN A 106 20.35 -1.49 8.96
CA ASN A 106 21.16 -2.54 9.57
C ASN A 106 21.80 -3.43 8.52
N PHE A 107 21.06 -3.82 7.48
CA PHE A 107 21.61 -4.64 6.40
C PHE A 107 22.67 -3.90 5.59
N LEU A 108 22.42 -2.64 5.21
CA LEU A 108 23.40 -1.80 4.52
C LEU A 108 24.66 -1.59 5.37
N ALA A 109 24.53 -1.45 6.70
CA ALA A 109 25.66 -1.39 7.61
C ALA A 109 26.48 -2.68 7.63
N THR A 110 25.84 -3.86 7.57
CA THR A 110 26.52 -5.15 7.42
C THR A 110 27.27 -5.24 6.10
N LEU A 111 26.62 -4.89 4.98
CA LEU A 111 27.27 -4.88 3.65
C LEU A 111 28.46 -3.91 3.60
N ALA A 112 28.36 -2.76 4.27
CA ALA A 112 29.43 -1.78 4.33
C ALA A 112 30.71 -2.32 5.00
N GLN A 113 30.61 -3.30 5.92
CA GLN A 113 31.79 -3.93 6.52
C GLN A 113 32.58 -4.80 5.53
N ILE A 114 31.90 -5.32 4.49
CA ILE A 114 32.47 -6.21 3.47
C ILE A 114 32.47 -5.55 2.08
N ASN A 115 32.42 -4.21 2.03
CA ASN A 115 32.18 -3.43 0.80
C ASN A 115 33.13 -3.76 -0.36
N ASN A 116 34.38 -4.06 -0.06
CA ASN A 116 35.42 -4.31 -1.05
C ASN A 116 35.57 -5.80 -1.42
N GLU A 117 34.73 -6.66 -0.87
CA GLU A 117 34.77 -8.09 -1.13
C GLU A 117 33.92 -8.47 -2.35
N LEU A 118 34.33 -9.54 -3.03
CA LEU A 118 33.53 -10.19 -4.05
C LEU A 118 32.60 -11.20 -3.39
N ARG A 119 31.31 -11.14 -3.73
CA ARG A 119 30.28 -12.06 -3.25
C ARG A 119 29.28 -12.38 -4.34
N LYS A 120 28.75 -13.60 -4.31
CA LYS A 120 27.56 -13.99 -5.06
C LYS A 120 26.31 -13.47 -4.35
N ALA A 121 25.24 -13.23 -5.11
CA ALA A 121 23.95 -12.84 -4.55
C ALA A 121 23.38 -13.94 -3.63
N SER A 122 23.51 -15.21 -4.03
CA SER A 122 23.12 -16.38 -3.23
C SER A 122 23.81 -16.41 -1.85
N THR A 123 25.10 -16.10 -1.79
CA THR A 123 25.84 -16.03 -0.53
C THR A 123 25.35 -14.89 0.37
N LEU A 124 24.99 -13.74 -0.19
CA LEU A 124 24.43 -12.62 0.57
C LEU A 124 23.02 -12.93 1.09
N ILE A 125 22.21 -13.66 0.32
CA ILE A 125 20.89 -14.15 0.74
C ILE A 125 21.04 -15.09 1.94
N ASP A 126 21.96 -16.05 1.87
CA ASP A 126 22.20 -16.99 2.96
C ASP A 126 22.72 -16.28 4.21
N LEU A 127 23.66 -15.33 4.05
CA LEU A 127 24.15 -14.48 5.14
C LEU A 127 22.99 -13.73 5.80
N TYR A 128 22.11 -13.11 5.02
CA TYR A 128 20.98 -12.37 5.54
C TYR A 128 19.98 -13.27 6.28
N LYS A 129 19.67 -14.45 5.75
CA LYS A 129 18.80 -15.44 6.38
C LYS A 129 19.38 -15.94 7.71
N ILE A 130 20.69 -16.21 7.76
CA ILE A 130 21.37 -16.61 9.00
C ILE A 130 21.29 -15.50 10.05
N GLN A 131 21.50 -14.24 9.65
CA GLN A 131 21.45 -13.09 10.55
C GLN A 131 20.04 -12.81 11.10
N THR A 132 19.00 -13.02 10.29
CA THR A 132 17.61 -12.68 10.65
C THR A 132 16.81 -13.86 11.24
N GLY A 133 17.25 -15.10 11.01
CA GLY A 133 16.56 -16.29 11.46
C GLY A 133 15.22 -16.51 10.75
N SER A 134 14.24 -17.09 11.44
CA SER A 134 12.94 -17.49 10.86
C SER A 134 11.87 -16.41 10.89
N LEU A 135 12.08 -15.28 11.59
CA LEU A 135 11.07 -14.23 11.76
C LEU A 135 11.33 -13.04 10.83
N LEU A 136 11.04 -13.23 9.54
CA LEU A 136 11.11 -12.16 8.54
C LEU A 136 9.82 -11.34 8.53
N ASN A 137 9.94 -10.08 8.94
CA ASN A 137 8.88 -9.10 8.73
C ASN A 137 8.84 -8.62 7.26
N HIS A 138 7.93 -7.71 6.94
CA HIS A 138 7.76 -7.18 5.59
C HIS A 138 9.06 -6.62 4.99
N TRP A 139 9.85 -5.87 5.77
CA TRP A 139 11.10 -5.27 5.30
C TRP A 139 12.21 -6.31 5.07
N GLY A 140 12.24 -7.36 5.88
CA GLY A 140 13.16 -8.48 5.64
C GLY A 140 12.84 -9.22 4.35
N LYS A 141 11.55 -9.41 4.05
CA LYS A 141 11.11 -9.97 2.76
C LYS A 141 11.49 -9.06 1.59
N GLU A 142 11.37 -7.75 1.76
CA GLU A 142 11.76 -6.77 0.74
C GLU A 142 13.27 -6.80 0.45
N ILE A 143 14.11 -6.90 1.48
CA ILE A 143 15.57 -7.06 1.31
C ILE A 143 15.88 -8.34 0.54
N LEU A 144 15.25 -9.46 0.89
CA LEU A 144 15.43 -10.72 0.15
C LEU A 144 14.99 -10.60 -1.30
N ARG A 145 13.87 -9.91 -1.58
CA ARG A 145 13.39 -9.65 -2.94
C ARG A 145 14.42 -8.85 -3.76
N LEU A 146 15.03 -7.82 -3.15
CA LEU A 146 16.09 -7.05 -3.80
C LEU A 146 17.31 -7.92 -4.11
N LEU A 147 17.71 -8.80 -3.19
CA LEU A 147 18.84 -9.70 -3.42
C LEU A 147 18.55 -10.76 -4.50
N GLU A 148 17.31 -11.25 -4.60
CA GLU A 148 16.92 -12.16 -5.68
C GLU A 148 16.86 -11.44 -7.03
N ALA A 149 16.35 -10.21 -7.08
CA ALA A 149 16.43 -9.40 -8.30
C ALA A 149 17.88 -9.16 -8.73
N TRP A 150 18.77 -8.88 -7.77
CA TRP A 150 20.20 -8.75 -8.03
C TRP A 150 20.85 -10.05 -8.52
N LYS A 151 20.43 -11.20 -7.98
CA LYS A 151 20.87 -12.52 -8.43
C LYS A 151 20.48 -12.77 -9.88
N GLU A 152 19.25 -12.44 -10.26
CA GLU A 152 18.77 -12.55 -11.64
C GLU A 152 19.55 -11.64 -12.58
N GLU A 153 19.79 -10.38 -12.19
CA GLU A 153 20.54 -9.40 -12.98
C GLU A 153 22.00 -9.82 -13.22
N THR A 154 22.65 -10.40 -12.22
CA THR A 154 24.06 -10.79 -12.28
C THR A 154 24.29 -12.23 -12.72
N GLY A 155 23.23 -13.02 -12.89
CA GLY A 155 23.33 -14.47 -13.09
C GLY A 155 24.05 -15.18 -11.95
N ASP A 156 23.94 -14.65 -10.73
CA ASP A 156 24.65 -15.09 -9.51
C ASP A 156 26.20 -15.08 -9.61
N SER A 157 26.74 -14.23 -10.49
CA SER A 157 28.18 -14.02 -10.60
C SER A 157 28.75 -13.33 -9.36
N GLU A 158 30.06 -13.49 -9.12
CA GLU A 158 30.74 -12.75 -8.07
C GLU A 158 30.90 -11.28 -8.47
N VAL A 159 30.31 -10.39 -7.67
CA VAL A 159 30.39 -8.94 -7.88
C VAL A 159 30.85 -8.28 -6.58
N PHE A 160 31.48 -7.12 -6.68
CA PHE A 160 31.85 -6.32 -5.51
C PHE A 160 30.60 -5.94 -4.72
N VAL A 161 30.64 -6.11 -3.39
CA VAL A 161 29.52 -5.76 -2.51
C VAL A 161 29.11 -4.29 -2.66
N GLN A 162 30.05 -3.40 -2.98
CA GLN A 162 29.74 -2.00 -3.30
C GLN A 162 28.69 -1.83 -4.39
N ALA A 163 28.71 -2.66 -5.44
CA ALA A 163 27.72 -2.62 -6.52
C ALA A 163 26.33 -3.03 -6.00
N VAL A 164 26.27 -4.00 -5.09
CA VAL A 164 25.00 -4.43 -4.45
C VAL A 164 24.43 -3.31 -3.59
N ILE A 165 25.28 -2.59 -2.85
CA ILE A 165 24.87 -1.42 -2.06
C ILE A 165 24.29 -0.34 -2.96
N ALA A 166 24.97 -0.02 -4.08
CA ALA A 166 24.47 0.94 -5.07
C ALA A 166 23.13 0.50 -5.67
N PHE A 167 23.03 -0.77 -6.10
CA PHE A 167 21.79 -1.36 -6.61
C PHE A 167 20.62 -1.26 -5.62
N ILE A 168 20.85 -1.55 -4.33
CA ILE A 168 19.82 -1.41 -3.29
C ILE A 168 19.40 0.05 -3.15
N TYR A 169 20.32 1.00 -3.11
CA TYR A 169 19.97 2.42 -3.03
C TYR A 169 19.17 2.90 -4.24
N GLU A 170 19.56 2.50 -5.44
CA GLU A 170 18.86 2.80 -6.69
C GLU A 170 17.46 2.18 -6.69
N SER A 171 17.34 0.89 -6.40
CA SER A 171 16.06 0.19 -6.33
C SER A 171 15.09 0.82 -5.32
N LEU A 172 15.57 1.19 -4.13
CA LEU A 172 14.75 1.84 -3.11
C LEU A 172 14.37 3.28 -3.49
N ALA A 173 15.25 4.00 -4.20
CA ALA A 173 14.94 5.32 -4.74
C ALA A 173 13.87 5.23 -5.83
N ASP A 174 13.91 4.19 -6.66
CA ASP A 174 12.95 3.92 -7.73
C ASP A 174 11.58 3.56 -7.15
N GLN A 175 11.53 2.67 -6.15
CA GLN A 175 10.29 2.39 -5.40
C GLN A 175 9.68 3.65 -4.77
N LYS A 176 10.52 4.56 -4.24
CA LYS A 176 10.05 5.84 -3.72
C LYS A 176 9.45 6.71 -4.82
N ARG A 177 9.99 6.69 -6.05
CA ARG A 177 9.41 7.38 -7.20
C ARG A 177 8.07 6.77 -7.61
N GLU A 178 7.97 5.45 -7.58
CA GLU A 178 6.74 4.69 -7.85
C GLU A 178 5.73 4.73 -6.68
N GLN A 179 6.16 5.20 -5.50
CA GLN A 179 5.44 5.23 -4.24
C GLN A 179 4.89 3.87 -3.78
N ARG A 180 5.33 2.76 -4.36
CA ARG A 180 4.75 1.43 -4.16
C ARG A 180 5.22 0.82 -2.84
N PHE A 181 4.27 0.46 -1.98
CA PHE A 181 4.46 -0.22 -0.70
C PHE A 181 3.67 -1.53 -0.70
N GLY A 182 4.27 -2.63 -0.24
CA GLY A 182 3.62 -3.96 -0.26
C GLY A 182 3.89 -4.77 -1.54
N HIS A 183 3.28 -5.96 -1.62
CA HIS A 183 3.38 -6.89 -2.77
C HIS A 183 2.01 -7.49 -3.09
N GLY A 184 1.76 -7.89 -4.34
CA GLY A 184 0.50 -8.48 -4.79
C GLY A 184 -0.36 -7.45 -5.51
N VAL A 185 -1.69 -7.58 -5.37
CA VAL A 185 -2.69 -6.75 -6.08
C VAL A 185 -2.36 -5.27 -5.96
N TYR A 186 -2.15 -4.60 -7.09
CA TYR A 186 -1.75 -3.19 -7.10
C TYR A 186 -2.95 -2.25 -6.96
N LEU A 187 -3.07 -1.58 -5.81
CA LEU A 187 -4.07 -0.58 -5.52
C LEU A 187 -3.52 0.82 -5.83
N SER A 188 -4.12 1.51 -6.79
CA SER A 188 -3.63 2.84 -7.17
C SER A 188 -4.71 3.74 -7.71
N THR A 189 -4.37 5.02 -7.80
CA THR A 189 -5.15 5.91 -8.66
C THR A 189 -4.83 5.62 -10.12
N VAL A 190 -5.74 6.00 -11.02
CA VAL A 190 -5.46 5.89 -12.46
C VAL A 190 -4.19 6.65 -12.86
N HIS A 191 -3.92 7.80 -12.22
CA HIS A 191 -2.70 8.57 -12.46
C HIS A 191 -1.44 7.80 -12.05
N GLY A 192 -1.50 7.09 -10.92
CA GLY A 192 -0.38 6.27 -10.42
C GLY A 192 -0.11 5.04 -11.28
N GLY A 193 -1.11 4.55 -12.03
CA GLY A 193 -0.95 3.44 -12.97
C GLY A 193 -0.43 3.80 -14.36
N LYS A 194 -0.14 5.08 -14.64
CA LYS A 194 0.26 5.53 -15.98
C LYS A 194 1.59 4.90 -16.39
N GLY A 195 1.62 4.25 -17.56
CA GLY A 195 2.82 3.59 -18.10
C GLY A 195 3.02 2.14 -17.64
N LEU A 196 2.22 1.66 -16.70
CA LEU A 196 2.18 0.26 -16.29
C LEU A 196 1.12 -0.50 -17.08
N GLU A 197 1.21 -1.83 -17.14
CA GLU A 197 0.19 -2.71 -17.73
C GLU A 197 0.08 -3.99 -16.90
N PHE A 198 -1.12 -4.54 -16.77
CA PHE A 198 -1.45 -5.65 -15.89
C PHE A 198 -2.30 -6.68 -16.63
N SER A 199 -2.16 -7.98 -16.30
CA SER A 199 -3.00 -9.03 -16.87
C SER A 199 -4.47 -8.79 -16.57
N HIS A 200 -4.79 -8.46 -15.32
CA HIS A 200 -6.16 -8.24 -14.87
C HIS A 200 -6.29 -6.84 -14.29
N VAL A 201 -7.26 -6.07 -14.79
CA VAL A 201 -7.53 -4.72 -14.29
C VAL A 201 -8.98 -4.59 -13.84
N PHE A 202 -9.14 -4.02 -12.66
CA PHE A 202 -10.40 -3.57 -12.09
C PHE A 202 -10.41 -2.05 -12.10
N VAL A 203 -11.41 -1.42 -12.71
CA VAL A 203 -11.60 0.04 -12.64
C VAL A 203 -12.83 0.32 -11.79
N LEU A 204 -12.58 0.81 -10.58
CA LEU A 204 -13.62 1.11 -9.60
C LEU A 204 -14.50 2.27 -10.06
N ASP A 205 -15.77 2.16 -9.69
CA ASP A 205 -16.71 3.25 -9.78
C ASP A 205 -16.67 4.15 -8.53
N GLY A 206 -17.19 5.36 -8.67
CA GLY A 206 -17.22 6.41 -7.65
C GLY A 206 -16.06 7.40 -7.75
N GLY A 207 -16.37 8.68 -7.51
CA GLY A 207 -15.39 9.78 -7.52
C GLY A 207 -15.07 10.36 -8.91
N TRP A 208 -15.54 9.74 -9.99
CA TRP A 208 -15.48 10.27 -11.36
C TRP A 208 -16.33 11.54 -11.49
N ARG A 209 -15.74 12.60 -12.04
CA ARG A 209 -16.35 13.93 -12.03
C ARG A 209 -17.08 14.22 -13.33
N SER A 210 -18.26 14.82 -13.21
CA SER A 210 -18.92 15.51 -14.32
C SER A 210 -18.51 16.98 -14.30
N TYR A 211 -17.82 17.41 -15.35
CA TYR A 211 -17.45 18.81 -15.51
C TYR A 211 -18.45 19.53 -16.43
N GLN A 212 -18.61 20.84 -16.25
CA GLN A 212 -19.39 21.68 -17.17
C GLN A 212 -18.58 22.06 -18.41
N ASN A 213 -17.25 22.12 -18.27
CA ASN A 213 -16.33 22.41 -19.36
C ASN A 213 -16.07 21.15 -20.20
N GLN A 214 -16.29 21.23 -21.51
CA GLN A 214 -16.05 20.12 -22.44
C GLN A 214 -14.60 19.62 -22.41
N MET A 215 -13.61 20.51 -22.24
CA MET A 215 -12.20 20.13 -22.17
C MET A 215 -11.93 19.24 -20.95
N GLU A 216 -12.47 19.60 -19.79
CA GLU A 216 -12.32 18.82 -18.56
C GLU A 216 -13.07 17.47 -18.65
N VAL A 217 -14.24 17.44 -19.31
CA VAL A 217 -14.95 16.18 -19.60
C VAL A 217 -14.10 15.27 -20.50
N GLU A 218 -13.44 15.82 -21.51
CA GLU A 218 -12.54 15.04 -22.35
C GLU A 218 -11.32 14.52 -21.58
N GLU A 219 -10.73 15.33 -20.70
CA GLU A 219 -9.61 14.91 -19.86
C GLU A 219 -10.01 13.78 -18.91
N GLU A 220 -11.17 13.88 -18.26
CA GLU A 220 -11.68 12.83 -17.37
C GLU A 220 -12.03 11.55 -18.15
N ARG A 221 -12.58 11.68 -19.36
CA ARG A 221 -12.81 10.54 -20.27
C ARG A 221 -11.50 9.88 -20.70
N ARG A 222 -10.47 10.67 -21.04
CA ARG A 222 -9.13 10.17 -21.39
C ARG A 222 -8.52 9.43 -20.21
N LEU A 223 -8.70 9.94 -18.99
CA LEU A 223 -8.26 9.27 -17.77
C LEU A 223 -8.94 7.90 -17.62
N TYR A 224 -10.27 7.83 -17.77
CA TYR A 224 -11.01 6.56 -17.71
C TYR A 224 -10.53 5.56 -18.78
N TYR A 225 -10.33 6.01 -20.01
CA TYR A 225 -9.77 5.20 -21.10
C TYR A 225 -8.33 4.72 -20.81
N VAL A 226 -7.49 5.58 -20.22
CA VAL A 226 -6.14 5.19 -19.79
C VAL A 226 -6.20 4.06 -18.77
N ALA A 227 -7.13 4.10 -17.81
CA ALA A 227 -7.34 3.01 -16.84
C ALA A 227 -7.72 1.70 -17.53
N MET A 228 -8.69 1.74 -18.47
CA MET A 228 -9.15 0.56 -19.20
C MET A 228 -8.03 -0.09 -20.03
N THR A 229 -7.25 0.74 -20.71
CA THR A 229 -6.14 0.27 -21.58
C THR A 229 -4.94 -0.27 -20.82
N ARG A 230 -4.97 -0.27 -19.47
CA ARG A 230 -3.95 -0.97 -18.67
C ARG A 230 -4.13 -2.49 -18.66
N ALA A 231 -5.31 -2.99 -19.05
CA ALA A 231 -5.59 -4.43 -19.10
C ALA A 231 -4.94 -5.09 -20.32
N LYS A 232 -4.15 -6.14 -20.07
CA LYS A 232 -3.63 -7.04 -21.12
C LYS A 232 -4.61 -8.16 -21.44
N ASP A 233 -5.26 -8.74 -20.43
CA ASP A 233 -6.03 -9.98 -20.60
C ASP A 233 -7.50 -9.81 -20.23
N THR A 234 -7.82 -9.28 -19.04
CA THR A 234 -9.21 -9.07 -18.63
C THR A 234 -9.45 -7.70 -18.03
N LEU A 235 -10.58 -7.08 -18.38
CA LEU A 235 -11.03 -5.81 -17.83
C LEU A 235 -12.37 -5.99 -17.09
N THR A 236 -12.39 -5.57 -15.84
CA THR A 236 -13.58 -5.54 -14.99
C THR A 236 -13.90 -4.10 -14.61
N LEU A 237 -15.12 -3.68 -14.90
CA LEU A 237 -15.65 -2.35 -14.59
C LEU A 237 -16.83 -2.48 -13.63
N PHE A 238 -17.13 -1.39 -12.93
CA PHE A 238 -18.24 -1.34 -11.99
C PHE A 238 -19.22 -0.23 -12.35
N LYS A 239 -20.48 -0.46 -11.99
CA LYS A 239 -21.56 0.50 -12.05
C LYS A 239 -22.28 0.50 -10.70
N CYS A 240 -21.98 1.52 -9.90
CA CYS A 240 -22.58 1.75 -8.59
C CYS A 240 -23.93 2.44 -8.72
N ALA A 241 -24.93 1.96 -7.98
CA ALA A 241 -26.25 2.59 -7.96
C ALA A 241 -26.25 3.93 -7.21
N ASP A 242 -25.40 4.09 -6.21
CA ASP A 242 -25.27 5.28 -5.37
C ASP A 242 -24.37 6.37 -5.98
N THR A 243 -23.60 6.06 -7.02
CA THR A 243 -22.74 7.03 -7.72
C THR A 243 -22.97 7.02 -9.22
N LYS A 244 -23.16 8.20 -9.82
CA LYS A 244 -23.25 8.32 -11.28
C LYS A 244 -21.87 8.55 -11.87
N ASN A 245 -21.30 7.53 -12.52
CA ASN A 245 -20.15 7.72 -13.40
C ASN A 245 -20.62 8.10 -14.81
N PRO A 246 -20.26 9.29 -15.30
CA PRO A 246 -20.73 9.78 -16.60
C PRO A 246 -20.16 8.99 -17.79
N HIS A 247 -19.09 8.23 -17.58
CA HIS A 247 -18.37 7.52 -18.65
C HIS A 247 -18.80 6.06 -18.80
N ALA A 248 -19.27 5.41 -17.73
CA ALA A 248 -19.72 4.02 -17.78
C ALA A 248 -20.83 3.76 -18.83
N PRO A 249 -21.87 4.63 -18.99
CA PRO A 249 -22.89 4.45 -20.02
C PRO A 249 -22.39 4.60 -21.45
N MET A 250 -21.20 5.19 -21.66
CA MET A 250 -20.63 5.40 -22.99
C MET A 250 -19.92 4.15 -23.53
N ILE A 251 -19.78 3.11 -22.71
CA ILE A 251 -19.09 1.88 -23.07
C ILE A 251 -20.08 0.99 -23.80
N TRP A 252 -19.98 1.00 -25.13
CA TRP A 252 -20.67 0.07 -26.00
C TRP A 252 -19.64 -0.79 -26.74
N ALA A 253 -19.70 -2.10 -26.55
CA ALA A 253 -18.85 -3.05 -27.24
C ALA A 253 -19.62 -4.35 -27.49
N ASP A 254 -19.39 -4.96 -28.66
CA ASP A 254 -19.98 -6.26 -28.99
C ASP A 254 -19.46 -7.39 -28.08
N CYS A 255 -18.34 -7.15 -27.39
CA CYS A 255 -17.67 -8.06 -26.45
C CYS A 255 -17.77 -7.51 -25.01
N LEU A 256 -19.00 -7.40 -24.50
CA LEU A 256 -19.32 -6.92 -23.15
C LEU A 256 -20.29 -7.88 -22.47
N VAL A 257 -20.02 -8.19 -21.20
CA VAL A 257 -20.88 -9.04 -20.36
C VAL A 257 -21.27 -8.27 -19.09
N GLU A 258 -22.56 -7.98 -18.93
CA GLU A 258 -23.08 -7.47 -17.66
C GLU A 258 -23.24 -8.62 -16.67
N ARG A 259 -22.70 -8.45 -15.47
CA ARG A 259 -22.75 -9.42 -14.39
C ARG A 259 -23.36 -8.81 -13.14
N LYS A 260 -24.10 -9.65 -12.42
CA LYS A 260 -24.51 -9.38 -11.05
C LYS A 260 -23.75 -10.33 -10.14
N ILE A 261 -23.39 -9.84 -8.98
CA ILE A 261 -22.77 -10.64 -7.94
C ILE A 261 -23.60 -10.52 -6.67
N THR A 262 -23.70 -11.62 -5.94
CA THR A 262 -24.28 -11.61 -4.59
C THR A 262 -23.12 -11.70 -3.63
N VAL A 263 -22.98 -10.69 -2.78
CA VAL A 263 -21.95 -10.60 -1.76
C VAL A 263 -22.58 -10.67 -0.38
N SER A 264 -21.81 -11.08 0.63
CA SER A 264 -22.32 -11.17 2.00
C SER A 264 -22.63 -9.77 2.55
N ALA A 265 -23.80 -9.61 3.18
CA ALA A 265 -24.18 -8.38 3.85
C ALA A 265 -23.22 -8.04 5.00
N ASP A 266 -22.80 -9.05 5.76
CA ASP A 266 -21.88 -8.90 6.89
C ASP A 266 -20.49 -8.43 6.44
N GLU A 267 -20.01 -8.93 5.29
CA GLU A 267 -18.75 -8.47 4.68
C GLU A 267 -18.86 -7.01 4.25
N CYS A 268 -19.97 -6.63 3.61
CA CYS A 268 -20.20 -5.25 3.19
C CYS A 268 -20.27 -4.29 4.39
N GLU A 269 -20.97 -4.68 5.46
CA GLU A 269 -21.04 -3.89 6.69
C GLU A 269 -19.64 -3.70 7.30
N LEU A 270 -18.86 -4.77 7.38
CA LEU A 270 -17.48 -4.72 7.86
C LEU A 270 -16.63 -3.74 7.04
N TYR A 271 -16.65 -3.84 5.72
CA TYR A 271 -15.84 -2.98 4.85
C TYR A 271 -16.29 -1.52 4.92
N GLN A 272 -17.58 -1.27 5.10
CA GLN A 272 -18.11 0.08 5.19
C GLN A 272 -17.62 0.85 6.42
N PHE A 273 -17.46 0.15 7.55
CA PHE A 273 -17.15 0.80 8.82
C PHE A 273 -15.69 0.65 9.26
N CYS A 274 -14.92 -0.30 8.72
CA CYS A 274 -13.50 -0.49 9.06
C CYS A 274 -12.56 0.28 8.12
N HIS A 275 -11.83 1.24 8.69
CA HIS A 275 -10.89 2.11 7.97
C HIS A 275 -9.46 1.87 8.43
N THR A 276 -8.50 2.12 7.52
CA THR A 276 -7.07 2.10 7.81
C THR A 276 -6.42 3.42 7.44
N ALA A 277 -5.43 3.84 8.23
CA ALA A 277 -4.64 5.05 7.98
C ALA A 277 -3.19 4.82 8.38
N ILE A 278 -2.26 5.51 7.73
CA ILE A 278 -0.83 5.40 8.00
C ILE A 278 -0.33 6.73 8.57
N LEU A 279 0.29 6.68 9.75
CA LEU A 279 0.97 7.84 10.31
C LEU A 279 2.41 7.89 9.79
N GLY A 280 2.56 8.47 8.60
CA GLY A 280 3.86 8.78 8.00
C GLY A 280 4.62 9.92 8.68
N MET A 281 5.74 10.36 8.08
CA MET A 281 6.67 11.32 8.70
C MET A 281 5.99 12.64 9.10
N LYS A 282 5.09 13.19 8.29
CA LYS A 282 4.43 14.46 8.59
C LYS A 282 3.45 14.39 9.77
N HIS A 283 2.95 13.20 10.08
CA HIS A 283 2.00 12.97 11.16
C HIS A 283 2.67 12.86 12.53
N LEU A 284 4.00 12.77 12.58
CA LEU A 284 4.77 12.53 13.79
C LEU A 284 5.67 13.71 14.11
N PHE A 285 5.85 13.99 15.40
CA PHE A 285 6.86 14.92 15.87
C PHE A 285 8.24 14.23 15.83
N LEU A 286 8.94 14.44 14.70
CA LEU A 286 10.16 13.70 14.33
C LEU A 286 11.29 13.74 15.37
N ASP A 287 11.40 14.83 16.13
CA ASP A 287 12.49 15.03 17.09
C ASP A 287 12.11 14.60 18.52
N PHE A 288 10.91 14.02 18.73
CA PHE A 288 10.42 13.65 20.05
C PHE A 288 11.39 12.76 20.83
N ALA A 289 11.77 11.61 20.28
CA ALA A 289 12.72 10.71 20.92
C ALA A 289 14.14 11.31 20.99
N GLY A 290 14.48 12.16 20.02
CA GLY A 290 15.74 12.91 19.98
C GLY A 290 15.98 13.81 21.20
N LYS A 291 14.91 14.23 21.89
CA LYS A 291 15.00 15.06 23.11
C LYS A 291 15.45 14.31 24.36
N PHE A 292 15.50 12.98 24.31
CA PHE A 292 15.86 12.15 25.45
C PHE A 292 17.33 11.67 25.33
N PRO A 293 18.10 11.66 26.44
CA PRO A 293 19.48 11.13 26.44
C PRO A 293 19.54 9.68 25.95
N GLU A 294 20.66 9.24 25.37
CA GLU A 294 20.83 7.89 24.79
C GLU A 294 20.51 6.73 25.77
N LYS A 295 20.67 6.94 27.07
CA LYS A 295 20.37 5.95 28.13
C LYS A 295 18.92 6.01 28.66
N ALA A 296 18.05 6.83 28.07
CA ALA A 296 16.66 6.95 28.49
C ALA A 296 15.85 5.71 28.07
N LYS A 297 14.87 5.32 28.90
CA LYS A 297 14.00 4.14 28.69
C LYS A 297 13.31 4.10 27.32
N ILE A 298 13.03 5.27 26.72
CA ILE A 298 12.43 5.36 25.38
C ILE A 298 13.26 4.66 24.32
N HIS A 299 14.60 4.78 24.36
CA HIS A 299 15.48 4.17 23.37
C HIS A 299 15.58 2.66 23.55
N ASP A 300 15.52 2.19 24.79
CA ASP A 300 15.45 0.75 25.08
C ASP A 300 14.12 0.15 24.64
N SER A 301 13.02 0.89 24.79
CA SER A 301 11.68 0.47 24.33
C SER A 301 11.61 0.47 22.81
N LEU A 302 12.11 1.52 22.14
CA LEU A 302 12.22 1.58 20.68
C LEU A 302 13.02 0.42 20.11
N LYS A 303 14.20 0.11 20.67
CA LYS A 303 15.04 -1.02 20.23
C LYS A 303 14.32 -2.37 20.31
N LYS A 304 13.43 -2.56 21.29
CA LYS A 304 12.65 -3.79 21.47
C LYS A 304 11.45 -3.88 20.53
N LEU A 305 10.90 -2.73 20.10
CA LEU A 305 9.75 -2.69 19.22
C LEU A 305 10.04 -3.38 17.89
N CYS A 306 9.14 -4.26 17.48
CA CYS A 306 9.19 -4.97 16.20
C CYS A 306 8.04 -4.55 15.27
N CYS A 307 8.24 -4.70 13.96
CA CYS A 307 7.14 -4.57 13.00
C CYS A 307 6.01 -5.56 13.32
N GLY A 308 4.77 -5.09 13.25
CA GLY A 308 3.57 -5.83 13.65
C GLY A 308 3.20 -5.71 15.14
N GLU A 309 4.09 -5.17 15.98
CA GLU A 309 3.80 -4.96 17.40
C GLU A 309 2.76 -3.86 17.60
N LYS A 310 1.94 -4.02 18.65
CA LYS A 310 0.83 -3.12 18.94
C LYS A 310 1.29 -1.92 19.77
N LEU A 311 0.78 -0.74 19.44
CA LEU A 311 0.91 0.47 20.25
C LEU A 311 -0.46 0.98 20.71
N HIS A 312 -0.45 1.89 21.67
CA HIS A 312 -1.63 2.59 22.14
C HIS A 312 -1.50 4.10 21.96
N LEU A 313 -2.52 4.75 21.40
CA LEU A 313 -2.58 6.21 21.32
C LEU A 313 -3.30 6.76 22.55
N LYS A 314 -2.64 7.65 23.30
CA LYS A 314 -3.21 8.30 24.49
C LYS A 314 -2.78 9.76 24.56
N GLU A 315 -3.61 10.58 25.20
CA GLU A 315 -3.24 11.96 25.53
C GLU A 315 -2.37 12.00 26.78
N ALA A 316 -1.25 12.71 26.70
CA ALA A 316 -0.32 12.93 27.80
C ALA A 316 0.27 14.34 27.71
N SER A 317 0.09 15.14 28.76
CA SER A 317 0.56 16.53 28.83
C SER A 317 0.06 17.38 27.64
N GLY A 318 -1.21 17.24 27.28
CA GLY A 318 -1.87 17.98 26.18
C GLY A 318 -1.44 17.56 24.76
N ASN A 319 -0.67 16.47 24.62
CA ASN A 319 -0.22 15.95 23.33
C ASN A 319 -0.66 14.49 23.16
N LEU A 320 -1.02 14.10 21.94
CA LEU A 320 -1.25 12.69 21.61
C LEU A 320 0.07 11.96 21.39
N ARG A 321 0.25 10.84 22.09
CA ARG A 321 1.47 10.03 22.06
C ARG A 321 1.16 8.56 21.83
N LEU A 322 2.08 7.89 21.14
CA LEU A 322 2.09 6.46 20.96
C LEU A 322 2.88 5.82 22.09
N PHE A 323 2.26 4.86 22.76
CA PHE A 323 2.82 4.12 23.88
C PHE A 323 3.01 2.66 23.51
N SER A 324 4.18 2.12 23.84
CA SER A 324 4.48 0.69 23.82
C SER A 324 3.77 -0.05 24.95
N PHE A 325 3.80 -1.38 24.91
CA PHE A 325 3.14 -2.24 25.90
C PHE A 325 3.68 -2.04 27.34
N ASP A 326 4.96 -1.68 27.47
CA ASP A 326 5.60 -1.33 28.74
C ASP A 326 5.21 0.06 29.29
N GLY A 327 4.29 0.77 28.62
CA GLY A 327 3.79 2.08 29.04
C GLY A 327 4.74 3.24 28.74
N VAL A 328 5.78 3.02 27.93
CA VAL A 328 6.73 4.08 27.53
C VAL A 328 6.19 4.82 26.30
N ALA A 329 6.23 6.16 26.32
CA ALA A 329 5.90 6.96 25.15
C ALA A 329 7.04 6.87 24.13
N VAL A 330 6.79 6.23 22.99
CA VAL A 330 7.80 5.97 21.94
C VAL A 330 7.72 6.95 20.78
N ALA A 331 6.58 7.63 20.60
CA ALA A 331 6.42 8.70 19.62
C ALA A 331 5.34 9.69 20.06
N GLN A 332 5.34 10.87 19.43
CA GLN A 332 4.33 11.90 19.60
C GLN A 332 3.78 12.30 18.24
N LEU A 333 2.47 12.51 18.14
CA LEU A 333 1.87 13.04 16.91
C LEU A 333 2.28 14.50 16.69
N SER A 334 2.29 14.94 15.44
CA SER A 334 2.40 16.35 15.09
C SER A 334 1.15 17.11 15.55
N LYS A 335 1.21 18.45 15.61
CA LYS A 335 0.07 19.26 16.05
C LYS A 335 -1.16 19.06 15.16
N ASP A 336 -0.96 18.92 13.85
CA ASP A 336 -2.07 18.78 12.90
C ASP A 336 -2.65 17.37 12.95
N ALA A 337 -1.81 16.33 12.94
CA ALA A 337 -2.28 14.97 13.15
C ALA A 337 -2.99 14.81 14.49
N ALA A 338 -2.52 15.49 15.55
CA ALA A 338 -3.19 15.45 16.84
C ALA A 338 -4.61 16.04 16.79
N LYS A 339 -4.87 17.07 15.97
CA LYS A 339 -6.23 17.60 15.76
C LYS A 339 -7.12 16.56 15.06
N ASP A 340 -6.59 15.93 14.01
CA ASP A 340 -7.35 14.98 13.18
C ASP A 340 -7.75 13.69 13.93
N TRP A 341 -6.96 13.32 14.94
CA TRP A 341 -7.10 12.06 15.66
C TRP A 341 -7.67 12.18 17.09
N ARG A 342 -7.63 13.36 17.72
CA ARG A 342 -8.07 13.53 19.11
C ARG A 342 -9.49 13.04 19.35
N ASP A 343 -10.41 13.41 18.48
CA ASP A 343 -11.81 13.01 18.60
C ASP A 343 -12.06 11.57 18.11
N LYS A 344 -11.08 10.95 17.45
CA LYS A 344 -11.16 9.58 16.92
C LYS A 344 -10.43 8.55 17.78
N VAL A 345 -9.77 8.93 18.87
CA VAL A 345 -8.97 7.99 19.69
C VAL A 345 -9.82 6.81 20.17
N HIS A 346 -11.08 7.06 20.54
CA HIS A 346 -12.01 6.04 21.04
C HIS A 346 -12.51 5.07 19.96
N THR A 347 -12.35 5.40 18.67
CA THR A 347 -12.76 4.55 17.55
C THR A 347 -11.64 3.64 17.05
N ILE A 348 -10.42 3.83 17.55
CA ILE A 348 -9.25 3.03 17.16
C ILE A 348 -9.39 1.61 17.71
N GLU A 349 -9.40 0.64 16.81
CA GLU A 349 -9.41 -0.79 17.16
C GLU A 349 -7.99 -1.32 17.35
N LYS A 350 -7.03 -0.84 16.54
CA LYS A 350 -5.67 -1.36 16.50
C LYS A 350 -4.68 -0.30 16.01
N ILE A 351 -3.49 -0.28 16.60
CA ILE A 351 -2.33 0.45 16.05
C ILE A 351 -1.19 -0.54 15.96
N THR A 352 -0.56 -0.66 14.79
CA THR A 352 0.56 -1.58 14.56
C THR A 352 1.74 -0.87 13.95
N VAL A 353 2.94 -1.23 14.41
CA VAL A 353 4.20 -0.75 13.84
C VAL A 353 4.37 -1.29 12.43
N LEU A 354 4.45 -0.41 11.44
CA LEU A 354 4.79 -0.77 10.06
C LEU A 354 6.30 -0.82 9.85
N GLY A 355 7.05 0.03 10.52
CA GLY A 355 8.50 0.12 10.39
C GLY A 355 9.08 1.18 11.32
N LEU A 356 10.37 1.09 11.59
CA LEU A 356 11.07 2.08 12.41
C LEU A 356 12.06 2.85 11.54
N VAL A 357 11.80 4.14 11.35
CA VAL A 357 12.66 5.02 10.54
C VAL A 357 13.76 5.59 11.42
N THR A 358 15.02 5.36 11.02
CA THR A 358 16.19 5.94 11.67
C THR A 358 16.37 7.41 11.29
N ARG A 359 16.47 8.27 12.31
CA ARG A 359 16.77 9.70 12.18
C ARG A 359 18.06 10.03 12.92
N LYS A 360 18.87 10.91 12.34
CA LYS A 360 20.15 11.35 12.90
C LYS A 360 20.05 12.78 13.40
N ALA A 361 20.86 13.15 14.38
CA ALA A 361 20.97 14.54 14.85
C ALA A 361 21.34 15.52 13.73
N ALA A 362 22.04 15.05 12.70
CA ALA A 362 22.37 15.82 11.50
C ALA A 362 21.14 16.25 10.67
N ASP A 363 20.02 15.53 10.77
CA ASP A 363 18.77 15.83 10.05
C ASP A 363 17.91 16.91 10.75
N VAL A 364 18.34 17.38 11.92
CA VAL A 364 17.61 18.36 12.72
C VAL A 364 17.94 19.78 12.26
N GLN A 365 16.92 20.61 12.12
CA GLN A 365 17.09 22.01 11.76
C GLN A 365 17.98 22.72 12.79
N PRO A 366 18.88 23.63 12.36
CA PRO A 366 19.86 24.26 13.24
C PRO A 366 19.27 24.85 14.53
N GLU A 367 18.11 25.46 14.44
CA GLU A 367 17.37 26.08 15.56
C GLU A 367 16.91 25.09 16.64
N TYR A 368 16.73 23.80 16.32
CA TYR A 368 16.30 22.78 17.29
C TYR A 368 17.43 21.86 17.76
N LYS A 369 18.66 21.99 17.22
CA LYS A 369 19.80 21.11 17.56
C LYS A 369 20.15 21.12 19.05
N ALA A 370 19.99 22.27 19.72
CA ALA A 370 20.25 22.39 21.16
C ALA A 370 19.34 21.49 22.03
N ASN A 371 18.19 21.06 21.50
CA ASN A 371 17.25 20.20 22.22
C ASN A 371 17.53 18.70 22.02
N VAL A 372 18.44 18.34 21.11
CA VAL A 372 18.77 16.95 20.80
C VAL A 372 19.80 16.42 21.78
N ARG A 373 19.55 15.24 22.34
CA ARG A 373 20.37 14.61 23.40
C ARG A 373 20.91 13.23 23.00
N CYS A 374 20.75 12.83 21.74
CA CYS A 374 21.28 11.59 21.19
C CYS A 374 21.71 11.77 19.74
N SER A 375 22.72 11.01 19.32
CA SER A 375 23.28 11.07 17.96
C SER A 375 22.32 10.53 16.88
N GLN A 376 21.49 9.55 17.26
CA GLN A 376 20.48 8.91 16.42
C GLN A 376 19.33 8.37 17.26
N TRP A 377 18.14 8.29 16.67
CA TRP A 377 16.95 7.68 17.27
C TRP A 377 16.03 7.14 16.18
N GLU A 378 15.02 6.39 16.61
CA GLU A 378 14.07 5.74 15.71
C GLU A 378 12.67 6.36 15.85
N ILE A 379 11.93 6.34 14.75
CA ILE A 379 10.57 6.87 14.67
C ILE A 379 9.66 5.71 14.20
N PRO A 380 8.74 5.23 15.05
CA PRO A 380 7.82 4.17 14.67
C PRO A 380 6.76 4.74 13.72
N ILE A 381 6.81 4.32 12.46
CA ILE A 381 5.72 4.50 11.50
C ILE A 381 4.65 3.47 11.82
N VAL A 382 3.41 3.91 11.92
CA VAL A 382 2.31 3.05 12.33
C VAL A 382 1.15 3.07 11.35
N GLU A 383 0.45 1.94 11.31
CA GLU A 383 -0.88 1.81 10.74
C GLU A 383 -1.91 1.83 11.86
N ILE A 384 -3.00 2.55 11.64
CA ILE A 384 -4.14 2.64 12.54
C ILE A 384 -5.35 2.04 11.85
N SER A 385 -5.95 1.03 12.47
CA SER A 385 -7.28 0.52 12.12
C SER A 385 -8.30 1.12 13.07
N TYR A 386 -9.37 1.71 12.53
CA TYR A 386 -10.42 2.37 13.31
C TYR A 386 -11.79 2.16 12.68
N ARG A 387 -12.83 2.21 13.51
CA ARG A 387 -14.22 2.00 13.08
C ARG A 387 -14.99 3.31 13.06
N SER A 388 -15.57 3.70 11.93
CA SER A 388 -16.53 4.81 11.94
C SER A 388 -17.81 4.38 12.66
N THR A 389 -18.33 5.19 13.58
CA THR A 389 -19.61 4.95 14.25
C THR A 389 -20.73 4.93 13.22
N CYS A 390 -21.63 3.95 13.34
CA CYS A 390 -22.85 3.91 12.54
C CYS A 390 -23.67 5.16 12.91
N LEU A 391 -24.07 5.99 11.95
CA LEU A 391 -25.14 6.98 12.13
C LEU A 391 -26.47 6.20 12.35
N LYS A 392 -26.64 5.63 13.53
CA LYS A 392 -27.91 5.04 14.01
C LYS A 392 -28.37 5.63 15.34
N GLU A 393 -27.71 6.68 15.84
CA GLU A 393 -28.16 7.47 16.98
C GLU A 393 -28.56 8.87 16.50
N HIS A 394 -29.73 9.00 15.86
CA HIS A 394 -30.55 10.23 15.78
C HIS A 394 -31.95 9.94 15.18
N LEU A 395 -32.51 8.76 15.46
CA LEU A 395 -33.92 8.44 15.18
C LEU A 395 -34.55 7.79 16.42
N HIS A 396 -34.44 8.47 17.55
CA HIS A 396 -35.36 8.37 18.67
C HIS A 396 -35.17 9.63 19.50
N ASP A 397 -35.84 10.70 19.10
CA ASP A 397 -36.44 11.71 19.98
C ASP A 397 -37.63 12.33 19.25
#